data_AF-A0A950P5M7-F1
#
_entry.id   AF-A0A950P5M7-F1
#
_cell.length_a   1.000
_cell.length_b   1.000
_cell.length_c   1.000
_cell.angle_alpha   90.00
_cell.angle_beta   90.00
_cell.angle_gamma   90.00
#
_symmetry.space_group_name_H-M   'P 1'
#
loop_
_entity.id
_entity.type
_entity.pdbx_description
1 polymer ?
#
loop_
_entity_poly.entity_id
_entity_poly.type
_entity_poly.pdbx_seq_one_letter_code
_entity_poly.pdbx_strand_id
1 'polypeptide(L)'
;MPEGHPLSAAEALVLLSLPRFDGRQAVKIGLMSLQAQGILRAVEVVKTNVFGTARFAAVRVAPEIKPEIPGTVPASLPPGEASLVAVVRAAEPAEGLISAIIKEGRLAYGDAALMSTRFRDFVPRFLLPSLVERGLAEERQTRRFGLIPASGFYRTPAGEAERTRLTAAMQDARVIPDYLDRDPAQAAALAAAAGSAILLVAEVRPHFRRLAEALREPAGDGAYYAGGFDFSGCDFTAGDFAAGDFAGGGAGSTHPSARSTPGLTRPPPTRAADGNQRRRFRVRSMPAARCRHGRNALLRAG
;
A
#
# COMPACT_ATOMS: atom_id res chain seq x y z
N MET A 1 -2.76 16.27 28.65
CA MET A 1 -3.09 15.27 27.61
C MET A 1 -1.80 14.96 26.90
N PRO A 2 -1.33 13.72 26.82
CA PRO A 2 -0.15 13.40 26.01
C PRO A 2 -0.43 13.90 24.59
N GLU A 3 0.50 14.65 24.02
CA GLU A 3 0.42 15.14 22.64
C GLU A 3 0.52 13.93 21.69
N GLY A 4 -0.62 13.27 21.49
CA GLY A 4 -0.70 12.08 20.68
C GLY A 4 -0.53 12.44 19.22
N HIS A 5 0.37 11.73 18.53
CA HIS A 5 0.45 11.77 17.07
C HIS A 5 -0.95 11.61 16.45
N PRO A 6 -1.28 12.29 15.35
CA PRO A 6 -2.55 12.05 14.66
C PRO A 6 -2.70 10.57 14.31
N LEU A 7 -3.95 10.07 14.26
CA LEU A 7 -4.21 8.70 13.84
C LEU A 7 -3.79 8.51 12.38
N SER A 8 -3.03 7.45 12.11
CA SER A 8 -2.79 7.00 10.75
C SER A 8 -4.12 6.62 10.09
N ALA A 9 -4.18 6.67 8.76
CA ALA A 9 -5.40 6.32 8.03
C ALA A 9 -5.85 4.87 8.30
N ALA A 10 -4.89 3.96 8.52
CA ALA A 10 -5.18 2.57 8.84
C ALA A 10 -5.74 2.42 10.27
N GLU A 11 -5.21 3.13 11.26
CA GLU A 11 -5.77 3.17 12.62
C GLU A 11 -7.18 3.75 12.63
N ALA A 12 -7.40 4.86 11.91
CA ALA A 12 -8.72 5.48 11.78
C ALA A 12 -9.74 4.50 11.18
N LEU A 13 -9.38 3.75 10.13
CA LEU A 13 -10.21 2.69 9.56
C LEU A 13 -10.55 1.62 10.59
N VAL A 14 -9.55 1.12 11.33
CA VAL A 14 -9.75 0.07 12.34
C VAL A 14 -10.69 0.57 13.43
N LEU A 15 -10.47 1.78 13.95
CA LEU A 15 -11.33 2.40 14.97
C LEU A 15 -12.79 2.51 14.50
N LEU A 16 -13.01 2.98 13.27
CA LEU A 16 -14.34 3.07 12.67
C LEU A 16 -15.04 1.71 12.55
N SER A 17 -14.26 0.65 12.33
CA SER A 17 -14.78 -0.71 12.04
C SER A 17 -14.94 -1.57 13.30
N LEU A 18 -14.37 -1.21 14.45
CA LEU A 18 -14.51 -1.99 15.69
C LEU A 18 -15.98 -2.32 16.02
N PRO A 19 -16.29 -3.58 16.43
CA PRO A 19 -15.34 -4.65 16.81
C PRO A 19 -14.86 -5.54 15.65
N ARG A 20 -15.24 -5.26 14.39
CA ARG A 20 -14.92 -6.10 13.23
C ARG A 20 -14.04 -5.34 12.24
N PHE A 21 -12.81 -5.77 12.04
CA PHE A 21 -11.90 -5.12 11.11
C PHE A 21 -11.48 -6.05 9.96
N ASP A 22 -11.17 -5.47 8.81
CA ASP A 22 -10.59 -6.16 7.67
C ASP A 22 -9.10 -5.78 7.54
N GLY A 23 -8.22 -6.74 7.83
CA GLY A 23 -6.77 -6.55 7.75
C GLY A 23 -6.28 -6.23 6.33
N ARG A 24 -6.93 -6.77 5.28
CA ARG A 24 -6.58 -6.43 3.89
C ARG A 24 -6.87 -4.97 3.61
N GLN A 25 -8.04 -4.49 4.05
CA GLN A 25 -8.41 -3.09 3.86
C GLN A 25 -7.49 -2.15 4.65
N ALA A 26 -7.11 -2.52 5.88
CA ALA A 26 -6.15 -1.77 6.68
C ALA A 26 -4.77 -1.69 6.03
N VAL A 27 -4.24 -2.80 5.49
CA VAL A 27 -2.98 -2.82 4.72
C VAL A 27 -3.08 -1.91 3.49
N LYS A 28 -4.17 -2.02 2.71
CA LYS A 28 -4.38 -1.19 1.53
C LYS A 28 -4.40 0.30 1.89
N ILE A 29 -5.21 0.69 2.87
CA ILE A 29 -5.30 2.08 3.32
C ILE A 29 -3.97 2.58 3.88
N GLY A 30 -3.23 1.75 4.62
CA GLY A 30 -1.90 2.08 5.13
C GLY A 30 -0.90 2.34 4.00
N LEU A 31 -0.86 1.49 2.96
CA LEU A 31 -0.01 1.70 1.79
C LEU A 31 -0.40 2.97 1.03
N MET A 32 -1.70 3.24 0.87
CA MET A 32 -2.20 4.48 0.27
C MET A 32 -1.77 5.72 1.07
N SER A 33 -1.83 5.65 2.41
CA SER A 33 -1.40 6.73 3.30
C SER A 33 0.10 7.00 3.15
N LEU A 34 0.92 5.96 3.16
CA LEU A 34 2.37 6.08 2.95
C LEU A 34 2.73 6.64 1.57
N GLN A 35 1.97 6.26 0.53
CA GLN A 35 2.14 6.81 -0.81
C GLN A 35 1.76 8.28 -0.85
N ALA A 36 0.63 8.64 -0.24
CA ALA A 36 0.19 10.03 -0.16
C ALA A 36 1.20 10.89 0.63
N GLN A 37 1.85 10.35 1.66
CA GLN A 37 2.93 11.04 2.37
C GLN A 37 4.26 11.11 1.58
N GLY A 38 4.33 10.55 0.37
CA GLY A 38 5.54 10.51 -0.45
C GLY A 38 6.62 9.52 0.05
N ILE A 39 6.33 8.72 1.09
CA ILE A 39 7.26 7.69 1.61
C ILE A 39 7.36 6.52 0.62
N LEU A 40 6.23 6.18 0.00
CA LEU A 40 6.16 5.20 -1.08
C LEU A 40 5.88 5.89 -2.40
N ARG A 41 6.44 5.36 -3.48
CA ARG A 41 6.22 5.85 -4.83
C ARG A 41 5.75 4.72 -5.74
N ALA A 42 4.68 4.95 -6.47
CA ALA A 42 4.31 4.09 -7.59
C ALA A 42 5.21 4.38 -8.79
N VAL A 43 5.76 3.34 -9.39
CA VAL A 43 6.60 3.39 -10.58
C VAL A 43 6.07 2.40 -11.61
N GLU A 44 6.06 2.80 -12.87
CA GLU A 44 5.70 1.92 -13.98
C GLU A 44 6.93 1.10 -14.38
N VAL A 45 6.79 -0.22 -14.42
CA VAL A 45 7.83 -1.16 -14.81
C VAL A 45 7.42 -1.78 -16.15
N VAL A 46 8.24 -1.57 -17.18
CA VAL A 46 8.03 -2.18 -18.50
C VAL A 46 8.80 -3.50 -18.56
N LYS A 47 8.09 -4.61 -18.75
CA LYS A 47 8.70 -5.93 -18.98
C LYS A 47 8.48 -6.39 -20.42
N THR A 48 9.55 -6.83 -21.06
CA THR A 48 9.49 -7.46 -22.37
C THR A 48 9.24 -8.96 -22.18
N ASN A 49 8.05 -9.41 -22.56
CA ASN A 49 7.69 -10.82 -22.60
C ASN A 49 7.85 -11.37 -24.03
N VAL A 50 7.81 -12.69 -24.19
CA VAL A 50 7.93 -13.37 -25.50
C VAL A 50 6.85 -12.90 -26.51
N PHE A 51 5.72 -12.38 -26.03
CA PHE A 51 4.59 -11.92 -26.84
C PHE A 51 4.45 -10.38 -26.91
N GLY A 52 5.46 -9.62 -26.46
CA GLY A 52 5.42 -8.15 -26.51
C GLY A 52 5.79 -7.49 -25.20
N THR A 53 5.64 -6.16 -25.13
CA THR A 53 5.91 -5.37 -23.93
C THR A 53 4.65 -5.24 -23.08
N ALA A 54 4.77 -5.52 -21.79
CA ALA A 54 3.71 -5.34 -20.79
C ALA A 54 4.18 -4.32 -19.74
N ARG A 55 3.27 -3.45 -19.33
CA ARG A 55 3.49 -2.42 -18.30
C ARG A 55 2.87 -2.91 -17.01
N PHE A 56 3.60 -2.79 -15.91
CA PHE A 56 3.16 -3.22 -14.58
C PHE A 56 3.34 -2.08 -13.59
N ALA A 57 2.36 -1.91 -12.71
CA ALA A 57 2.53 -1.06 -11.54
C ALA A 57 3.46 -1.74 -10.52
N ALA A 58 4.44 -0.99 -10.03
CA ALA A 58 5.28 -1.37 -8.91
C ALA A 58 5.27 -0.25 -7.87
N VAL A 59 5.50 -0.60 -6.62
CA VAL A 59 5.65 0.36 -5.52
C VAL A 59 7.04 0.17 -4.93
N ARG A 60 7.72 1.30 -4.70
CA ARG A 60 9.06 1.34 -4.12
C ARG A 60 9.11 2.33 -2.99
N VAL A 61 10.05 2.16 -2.08
CA VAL A 61 10.35 3.21 -1.11
C VAL A 61 10.99 4.37 -1.86
N ALA A 62 10.55 5.59 -1.57
CA ALA A 62 11.13 6.77 -2.19
C ALA A 62 12.63 6.87 -1.81
N PRO A 63 13.55 6.98 -2.79
CA PRO A 63 14.99 7.08 -2.51
C PRO A 63 15.35 8.42 -1.85
N GLU A 64 14.52 9.43 -2.08
CA GLU A 64 14.63 10.78 -1.53
C GLU A 64 13.72 10.96 -0.33
N ILE A 65 13.91 10.18 0.73
CA ILE A 65 13.74 10.80 2.06
C ILE A 65 15.01 11.62 2.24
N LYS A 66 15.12 12.74 1.50
CA LYS A 66 16.25 13.66 1.62
C LYS A 66 16.27 14.13 3.08
N PRO A 67 17.30 13.80 3.87
CA PRO A 67 17.45 14.35 5.22
C PRO A 67 17.80 15.85 5.20
N GLU A 68 17.70 16.50 4.04
CA GLU A 68 18.21 17.85 3.75
C GLU A 68 17.33 18.96 4.34
N ILE A 69 16.18 18.63 4.93
CA ILE A 69 15.54 19.55 5.88
C ILE A 69 16.00 19.13 7.29
N PRO A 70 17.03 19.79 7.86
CA PRO A 70 17.41 19.57 9.26
C PRO A 70 16.21 19.90 10.15
N GLY A 71 15.52 18.86 10.62
CA GLY A 71 14.30 18.96 11.44
C GLY A 71 13.12 18.06 11.01
N THR A 72 13.15 17.41 9.84
CA THR A 72 12.01 16.61 9.34
C THR A 72 12.43 15.32 8.63
N VAL A 73 13.17 14.46 9.34
CA VAL A 73 12.88 13.03 9.22
C VAL A 73 11.70 12.83 10.15
N PRO A 74 10.50 12.39 9.70
CA PRO A 74 9.38 12.21 10.61
C PRO A 74 9.86 11.32 11.75
N ALA A 75 9.68 11.84 12.97
CA ALA A 75 9.85 11.08 14.20
C ALA A 75 9.28 9.68 13.96
N SER A 76 10.14 8.66 14.13
CA SER A 76 9.85 7.23 14.01
C SER A 76 8.44 6.90 13.51
N LEU A 77 8.31 6.45 12.26
CA LEU A 77 7.01 6.02 11.70
C LEU A 77 6.24 5.15 12.70
N PRO A 78 4.90 5.32 12.81
CA PRO A 78 4.07 4.44 13.61
C PRO A 78 4.36 2.97 13.29
N PRO A 79 4.34 2.06 14.28
CA PRO A 79 4.73 0.66 14.07
C PRO A 79 4.04 -0.04 12.89
N GLY A 80 2.77 0.26 12.64
CA GLY A 80 2.03 -0.27 11.49
C GLY A 80 2.56 0.23 10.14
N GLU A 81 2.84 1.52 10.03
CA GLU A 81 3.39 2.13 8.82
C GLU A 81 4.84 1.67 8.57
N ALA A 82 5.67 1.63 9.62
CA ALA A 82 7.03 1.09 9.55
C ALA A 82 7.05 -0.37 9.06
N SER A 83 6.11 -1.18 9.53
CA SER A 83 5.97 -2.57 9.09
C SER A 83 5.62 -2.68 7.60
N LEU A 84 4.69 -1.84 7.10
CA LEU A 84 4.34 -1.83 5.68
C LEU A 84 5.51 -1.41 4.80
N VAL A 85 6.30 -0.41 5.22
CA VAL A 85 7.54 -0.02 4.52
C VAL A 85 8.51 -1.20 4.47
N ALA A 86 8.66 -1.97 5.54
CA ALA A 86 9.51 -3.16 5.55
C ALA A 86 9.04 -4.22 4.54
N VAL A 87 7.73 -4.44 4.41
CA VAL A 87 7.15 -5.34 3.40
C VAL A 87 7.44 -4.86 1.98
N VAL A 88 7.30 -3.56 1.70
CA VAL A 88 7.61 -3.02 0.37
C VAL A 88 9.10 -3.18 0.06
N ARG A 89 10.00 -2.89 1.01
CA ARG A 89 11.44 -3.11 0.85
C ARG A 89 11.78 -4.57 0.56
N ALA A 90 11.15 -5.51 1.26
CA ALA A 90 11.35 -6.94 1.02
C ALA A 90 10.93 -7.38 -0.39
N ALA A 91 9.98 -6.66 -1.02
CA ALA A 91 9.52 -6.91 -2.37
C ALA A 91 10.35 -6.22 -3.47
N GLU A 92 11.26 -5.29 -3.12
CA GLU A 92 12.09 -4.56 -4.08
C GLU A 92 13.00 -5.46 -4.95
N PRO A 93 13.59 -6.57 -4.45
CA PRO A 93 14.33 -7.51 -5.29
C PRO A 93 13.50 -8.13 -6.42
N ALA A 94 12.17 -8.16 -6.26
CA ALA A 94 11.21 -8.56 -7.29
C ALA A 94 10.65 -7.34 -8.06
N GLU A 95 11.47 -6.30 -8.20
CA GLU A 95 11.18 -5.02 -8.86
C GLU A 95 10.12 -4.15 -8.18
N GLY A 96 9.61 -4.55 -7.00
CA GLY A 96 8.56 -3.84 -6.26
C GLY A 96 7.15 -4.11 -6.80
N LEU A 97 6.94 -5.19 -7.56
CA LEU A 97 5.63 -5.52 -8.11
C LEU A 97 4.57 -5.67 -7.01
N ILE A 98 3.34 -5.23 -7.27
CA ILE A 98 2.22 -5.38 -6.32
C ILE A 98 2.02 -6.84 -5.89
N SER A 99 2.15 -7.78 -6.82
CA SER A 99 2.07 -9.22 -6.51
C SER A 99 3.16 -9.70 -5.56
N ALA A 100 4.37 -9.16 -5.64
CA ALA A 100 5.46 -9.43 -4.72
C ALA A 100 5.18 -8.81 -3.34
N ILE A 101 4.67 -7.57 -3.29
CA ILE A 101 4.26 -6.92 -2.04
C ILE A 101 3.15 -7.70 -1.34
N ILE A 102 2.15 -8.18 -2.09
CA ILE A 102 1.09 -9.04 -1.55
C ILE A 102 1.68 -10.34 -1.00
N LYS A 103 2.62 -10.95 -1.72
CA LYS A 103 3.30 -12.17 -1.28
C LYS A 103 4.09 -11.94 0.01
N GLU A 104 4.94 -10.92 0.07
CA GLU A 104 5.72 -10.58 1.26
C GLU A 104 4.81 -10.17 2.43
N GLY A 105 3.74 -9.43 2.18
CA GLY A 105 2.76 -9.07 3.21
C GLY A 105 1.99 -10.28 3.75
N ARG A 106 1.67 -11.27 2.90
CA ARG A 106 1.10 -12.55 3.37
C ARG A 106 2.10 -13.34 4.20
N LEU A 107 3.39 -13.30 3.87
CA LEU A 107 4.44 -13.92 4.68
C LEU A 107 4.62 -13.21 6.04
N ALA A 108 4.55 -11.87 6.05
CA ALA A 108 4.74 -11.07 7.25
C ALA A 108 3.51 -11.06 8.20
N TYR A 109 2.30 -11.10 7.63
CA TYR A 109 1.03 -10.86 8.35
C TYR A 109 0.03 -12.02 8.27
N GLY A 110 0.34 -13.05 7.48
CA GLY A 110 -0.46 -14.26 7.41
C GLY A 110 -0.05 -15.25 8.49
N ASP A 111 -0.95 -16.17 8.76
CA ASP A 111 -0.64 -17.35 9.56
C ASP A 111 0.17 -18.31 8.68
N ALA A 112 1.47 -18.45 8.99
CA ALA A 112 2.38 -19.33 8.29
C ALA A 112 1.89 -20.79 8.29
N ALA A 113 1.13 -21.20 9.32
CA ALA A 113 0.62 -22.57 9.44
C ALA A 113 -0.62 -22.83 8.57
N LEU A 114 -1.43 -21.80 8.27
CA LEU A 114 -2.71 -21.97 7.57
C LEU A 114 -2.67 -21.58 6.09
N MET A 115 -1.51 -21.16 5.57
CA MET A 115 -1.38 -20.58 4.21
C MET A 115 -2.49 -19.57 3.92
N SER A 116 -2.91 -18.83 4.95
CA SER A 116 -4.08 -17.98 4.88
C SER A 116 -3.77 -16.82 3.93
N THR A 117 -4.63 -16.61 2.94
CA THR A 117 -4.56 -15.47 2.03
C THR A 117 -4.86 -14.13 2.70
N ARG A 118 -5.20 -14.14 4.01
CA ARG A 118 -5.67 -12.99 4.77
C ARG A 118 -4.54 -12.37 5.59
N PHE A 119 -4.49 -11.04 5.58
CA PHE A 119 -3.60 -10.18 6.38
C PHE A 119 -4.06 -10.11 7.84
N ARG A 120 -4.30 -11.28 8.46
CA ARG A 120 -5.02 -11.41 9.73
C ARG A 120 -4.27 -10.78 10.88
N ASP A 121 -2.94 -10.88 10.90
CA ASP A 121 -2.14 -10.46 12.04
C ASP A 121 -1.78 -8.97 11.99
N PHE A 122 -1.94 -8.30 10.84
CA PHE A 122 -1.52 -6.91 10.70
C PHE A 122 -2.19 -5.98 11.71
N VAL A 123 -3.52 -6.05 11.79
CA VAL A 123 -4.31 -5.21 12.71
C VAL A 123 -4.03 -5.52 14.18
N PRO A 124 -4.15 -6.77 14.68
CA PRO A 124 -3.89 -7.07 16.09
C PRO A 124 -2.44 -6.91 16.51
N ARG A 125 -1.46 -7.09 15.61
CA ARG A 125 -0.04 -6.97 15.93
C ARG A 125 0.45 -5.51 15.92
N PHE A 126 -0.04 -4.68 15.01
CA PHE A 126 0.54 -3.34 14.81
C PHE A 126 -0.41 -2.17 15.06
N LEU A 127 -1.71 -2.31 14.81
CA LEU A 127 -2.65 -1.17 14.89
C LEU A 127 -3.41 -1.14 16.22
N LEU A 128 -3.93 -2.28 16.67
CA LEU A 128 -4.68 -2.37 17.91
C LEU A 128 -3.85 -2.00 19.15
N PRO A 129 -2.57 -2.40 19.30
CA PRO A 129 -1.77 -1.98 20.45
C PRO A 129 -1.67 -0.46 20.57
N SER A 130 -1.49 0.26 19.45
CA SER A 130 -1.45 1.73 19.49
C SER A 130 -2.80 2.34 19.84
N LEU A 131 -3.91 1.79 19.31
CA LEU A 131 -5.25 2.24 19.70
C LEU A 131 -5.56 2.00 21.18
N VAL A 132 -5.06 0.91 21.76
CA VAL A 132 -5.19 0.60 23.19
C VAL A 132 -4.32 1.52 24.04
N GLU A 133 -3.07 1.73 23.65
CA GLU A 133 -2.14 2.64 24.33
C GLU A 133 -2.68 4.08 24.38
N ARG A 134 -3.36 4.51 23.30
CA ARG A 134 -4.03 5.82 23.23
C ARG A 134 -5.37 5.87 23.99
N GLY A 135 -5.82 4.75 24.56
CA GLY A 135 -7.10 4.66 25.26
C GLY A 135 -8.33 4.80 24.36
N LEU A 136 -8.19 4.56 23.05
CA LEU A 136 -9.29 4.62 22.07
C LEU A 136 -9.97 3.25 21.88
N ALA A 137 -9.24 2.18 22.13
CA ALA A 137 -9.75 0.82 22.15
C ALA A 137 -9.39 0.13 23.47
N GLU A 138 -10.15 -0.90 23.83
CA GLU A 138 -9.85 -1.76 24.96
C GLU A 138 -10.13 -3.22 24.61
N GLU A 139 -9.32 -4.11 25.15
CA GLU A 139 -9.55 -5.55 25.05
C GLU A 139 -10.57 -5.97 26.12
N ARG A 140 -11.68 -6.56 25.68
CA ARG A 140 -12.67 -7.16 26.58
C ARG A 140 -12.73 -8.66 26.35
N GLN A 141 -12.73 -9.40 27.45
CA GLN A 141 -13.06 -10.82 27.42
C GLN A 141 -14.58 -10.99 27.40
N THR A 142 -15.07 -11.68 26.38
CA THR A 142 -16.48 -12.04 26.23
C THR A 142 -16.61 -13.56 26.25
N ARG A 143 -17.77 -14.08 26.67
CA ARG A 143 -18.03 -15.53 26.59
C ARG A 143 -18.95 -15.80 25.41
N ARG A 144 -18.44 -16.50 24.39
CA ARG A 144 -19.26 -16.98 23.28
C ARG A 144 -20.01 -18.24 23.74
N PHE A 145 -21.33 -18.24 23.58
CA PHE A 145 -22.22 -19.31 24.05
C PHE A 145 -22.06 -19.65 25.55
N GLY A 146 -21.74 -18.65 26.38
CA GLY A 146 -21.61 -18.82 27.83
C GLY A 146 -20.40 -19.62 28.33
N LEU A 147 -19.69 -20.36 27.44
CA LEU A 147 -18.67 -21.33 27.82
C LEU A 147 -17.30 -21.06 27.19
N ILE A 148 -17.23 -20.47 25.99
CA ILE A 148 -15.97 -20.31 25.27
C ILE A 148 -15.45 -18.87 25.49
N PRO A 149 -14.34 -18.66 26.21
CA PRO A 149 -13.75 -17.33 26.33
C PRO A 149 -13.29 -16.85 24.94
N ALA A 150 -13.68 -15.64 24.60
CA ALA A 150 -13.33 -14.95 23.37
C ALA A 150 -12.90 -13.52 23.72
N SER A 151 -11.64 -13.16 23.45
CA SER A 151 -11.22 -11.77 23.52
C SER A 151 -11.64 -11.01 22.26
N GLY A 152 -11.99 -9.75 22.44
CA GLY A 152 -12.31 -8.83 21.37
C GLY A 152 -11.92 -7.41 21.73
N PHE A 153 -11.74 -6.58 20.72
CA PHE A 153 -11.42 -5.18 20.89
C PHE A 153 -12.68 -4.34 20.71
N TYR A 154 -12.91 -3.42 21.63
CA TYR A 154 -14.07 -2.53 21.65
C TYR A 154 -13.62 -1.09 21.77
N ARG A 155 -14.43 -0.15 21.27
CA ARG A 155 -14.17 1.28 21.46
C ARG A 155 -14.43 1.67 22.91
N THR A 156 -13.56 2.49 23.46
CA THR A 156 -13.78 3.19 24.73
C THR A 156 -14.69 4.41 24.50
N PRO A 157 -15.16 5.11 25.55
CA PRO A 157 -15.85 6.39 25.37
C PRO A 157 -15.03 7.43 24.57
N ALA A 158 -13.71 7.48 24.80
CA ALA A 158 -12.81 8.31 24.01
C ALA A 158 -12.74 7.85 22.55
N GLY A 159 -12.73 6.54 22.31
CA GLY A 159 -12.80 5.96 20.97
C GLY A 159 -14.10 6.28 20.22
N GLU A 160 -15.25 6.30 20.89
CA GLU A 160 -16.53 6.71 20.26
C GLU A 160 -16.57 8.22 19.96
N ALA A 161 -16.00 9.06 20.84
CA ALA A 161 -15.86 10.49 20.56
C ALA A 161 -14.98 10.72 19.31
N GLU A 162 -13.85 10.04 19.23
CA GLU A 162 -12.94 10.14 18.08
C GLU A 162 -13.57 9.57 16.80
N ARG A 163 -14.30 8.46 16.89
CA ARG A 163 -15.09 7.92 15.78
C ARG A 163 -16.11 8.92 15.26
N THR A 164 -16.78 9.64 16.16
CA THR A 164 -17.76 10.69 15.81
C THR A 164 -17.07 11.83 15.07
N ARG A 165 -15.92 12.30 15.58
CA ARG A 165 -15.09 13.32 14.93
C ARG A 165 -14.66 12.90 13.53
N LEU A 166 -14.15 11.68 13.37
CA LEU A 166 -13.73 11.13 12.07
C LEU A 166 -14.91 11.01 11.10
N THR A 167 -16.08 10.60 11.58
CA THR A 167 -17.28 10.47 10.74
C THR A 167 -17.73 11.84 10.23
N ALA A 168 -17.70 12.88 11.07
CA ALA A 168 -18.01 14.26 10.66
C ALA A 168 -17.00 14.75 9.60
N ALA A 169 -15.70 14.57 9.86
CA ALA A 169 -14.65 14.93 8.89
C ALA A 169 -14.82 14.21 7.54
N MET A 170 -15.22 12.93 7.55
CA MET A 170 -15.53 12.20 6.32
C MET A 170 -16.77 12.73 5.61
N GLN A 171 -17.79 13.19 6.34
CA GLN A 171 -18.99 13.81 5.75
C GLN A 171 -18.64 15.13 5.09
N ASP A 172 -17.85 15.99 5.75
CA ASP A 172 -17.37 17.25 5.18
C ASP A 172 -16.49 17.02 3.95
N ALA A 173 -15.67 15.96 3.96
CA ALA A 173 -14.85 15.62 2.81
C ALA A 173 -15.65 15.12 1.58
N ARG A 174 -16.90 14.67 1.75
CA ARG A 174 -17.72 14.19 0.61
C ARG A 174 -18.11 15.30 -0.37
N VAL A 175 -18.13 16.56 0.06
CA VAL A 175 -18.44 17.69 -0.82
C VAL A 175 -17.23 18.22 -1.57
N ILE A 176 -16.01 17.74 -1.27
CA ILE A 176 -14.77 18.16 -1.94
C ILE A 176 -14.87 18.13 -3.48
N PRO A 177 -15.42 17.08 -4.13
CA PRO A 177 -15.52 17.06 -5.59
C PRO A 177 -16.27 18.25 -6.17
N ASP A 178 -17.33 18.73 -5.51
CA ASP A 178 -18.11 19.89 -5.97
C ASP A 178 -17.32 21.20 -5.88
N TYR A 179 -16.40 21.30 -4.92
CA TYR A 179 -15.52 22.46 -4.75
C TYR A 179 -14.33 22.44 -5.70
N LEU A 180 -13.85 21.29 -6.17
CA LEU A 180 -12.67 21.22 -7.03
C LEU A 180 -12.79 22.00 -8.35
N ASP A 181 -14.01 22.17 -8.87
CA ASP A 181 -14.26 22.96 -10.08
C ASP A 181 -14.60 24.43 -9.79
N ARG A 182 -15.16 24.72 -8.61
CA ARG A 182 -15.70 26.04 -8.25
C ARG A 182 -14.72 26.89 -7.43
N ASP A 183 -14.07 26.26 -6.47
CA ASP A 183 -13.15 26.86 -5.51
C ASP A 183 -12.13 25.80 -5.02
N PRO A 184 -11.02 25.61 -5.74
CA PRO A 184 -10.00 24.61 -5.40
C PRO A 184 -9.31 24.91 -4.06
N ALA A 185 -9.23 26.18 -3.63
CA ALA A 185 -8.66 26.55 -2.34
C ALA A 185 -9.53 26.06 -1.18
N GLN A 186 -10.85 26.20 -1.29
CA GLN A 186 -11.79 25.64 -0.32
C GLN A 186 -11.72 24.11 -0.29
N ALA A 187 -11.61 23.45 -1.45
CA ALA A 187 -11.42 22.00 -1.53
C ALA A 187 -10.15 21.53 -0.82
N ALA A 188 -9.04 22.25 -1.01
CA ALA A 188 -7.76 22.01 -0.34
C ALA A 188 -7.87 22.19 1.20
N ALA A 189 -8.56 23.25 1.65
CA ALA A 189 -8.80 23.49 3.08
C ALA A 189 -9.63 22.38 3.74
N LEU A 190 -10.71 21.94 3.07
CA LEU A 190 -11.53 20.80 3.52
C LEU A 190 -10.71 19.50 3.60
N ALA A 191 -9.87 19.26 2.60
CA ALA A 191 -8.99 18.10 2.59
C ALA A 191 -7.96 18.13 3.70
N ALA A 192 -7.33 19.28 3.94
CA ALA A 192 -6.38 19.48 5.03
C ALA A 192 -7.06 19.27 6.41
N ALA A 193 -8.29 19.78 6.58
CA ALA A 193 -9.07 19.59 7.80
C ALA A 193 -9.47 18.12 8.02
N ALA A 194 -9.82 17.39 6.95
CA ALA A 194 -10.12 15.97 7.02
C ALA A 194 -8.88 15.11 7.33
N GLY A 195 -7.69 15.57 6.98
CA GLY A 195 -6.43 14.89 7.23
C GLY A 195 -6.40 13.49 6.63
N SER A 196 -5.96 12.49 7.39
CA SER A 196 -5.87 11.09 6.93
C SER A 196 -7.24 10.44 6.66
N ALA A 197 -8.33 10.98 7.22
CA ALA A 197 -9.68 10.44 7.05
C ALA A 197 -10.18 10.58 5.59
N ILE A 198 -9.60 11.51 4.81
CA ILE A 198 -9.96 11.70 3.40
C ILE A 198 -9.73 10.43 2.56
N LEU A 199 -8.75 9.60 2.92
CA LEU A 199 -8.44 8.34 2.24
C LEU A 199 -9.55 7.28 2.39
N LEU A 200 -10.41 7.47 3.39
CA LEU A 200 -11.54 6.61 3.70
C LEU A 200 -12.81 6.99 2.92
N VAL A 201 -12.84 8.16 2.29
CA VAL A 201 -13.99 8.64 1.50
C VAL A 201 -13.85 8.15 0.07
N ALA A 202 -14.77 7.28 -0.36
CA ALA A 202 -14.69 6.62 -1.66
C ALA A 202 -14.92 7.60 -2.81
N GLU A 203 -15.79 8.58 -2.58
CA GLU A 203 -16.22 9.62 -3.53
C GLU A 203 -15.07 10.57 -3.91
N VAL A 204 -14.11 10.78 -3.02
CA VAL A 204 -12.97 11.67 -3.28
C VAL A 204 -11.88 10.98 -4.10
N ARG A 205 -11.82 9.63 -4.10
CA ARG A 205 -10.72 8.87 -4.71
C ARG A 205 -10.46 9.17 -6.19
N PRO A 206 -11.49 9.26 -7.06
CA PRO A 206 -11.28 9.60 -8.47
C PRO A 206 -10.64 10.98 -8.66
N HIS A 207 -10.72 11.84 -7.65
CA HIS A 207 -10.29 13.23 -7.70
C HIS A 207 -8.97 13.49 -6.95
N PHE A 208 -8.32 12.46 -6.37
CA PHE A 208 -7.10 12.65 -5.59
C PHE A 208 -5.99 13.38 -6.35
N ARG A 209 -5.82 13.12 -7.65
CA ARG A 209 -4.83 13.84 -8.47
C ARG A 209 -5.11 15.34 -8.50
N ARG A 210 -6.35 15.74 -8.85
CA ARG A 210 -6.77 17.14 -8.88
C ARG A 210 -6.66 17.79 -7.50
N LEU A 211 -6.94 17.02 -6.45
CA LEU A 211 -6.81 17.48 -5.08
C LEU A 211 -5.34 17.71 -4.68
N ALA A 212 -4.40 16.86 -5.09
CA ALA A 212 -2.97 17.10 -4.88
C ALA A 212 -2.50 18.38 -5.58
N GLU A 213 -3.00 18.63 -6.80
CA GLU A 213 -2.73 19.87 -7.53
C GLU A 213 -3.26 21.08 -6.76
N ALA A 214 -4.52 21.02 -6.30
CA ALA A 214 -5.14 22.07 -5.48
C ALA A 214 -4.47 22.29 -4.11
N LEU A 215 -3.83 21.27 -3.52
CA LEU A 215 -3.07 21.41 -2.27
C LEU A 215 -1.69 22.05 -2.48
N ARG A 216 -1.16 22.08 -3.71
CA ARG A 216 0.14 22.69 -4.03
C ARG A 216 0.02 24.18 -4.35
N GLU A 217 -1.09 24.59 -4.95
CA GLU A 217 -1.33 25.96 -5.43
C GLU A 217 -1.39 27.05 -4.33
N PRO A 218 -1.95 26.81 -3.12
CA PRO A 218 -2.11 27.84 -2.10
C PRO A 218 -0.84 28.15 -1.28
N ALA A 219 0.26 27.41 -1.47
CA ALA A 219 1.49 27.61 -0.72
C ALA A 219 2.31 28.81 -1.25
N GLY A 220 1.69 29.98 -1.32
CA GLY A 220 2.38 31.25 -1.52
C GLY A 220 3.15 31.61 -0.25
N ASP A 221 4.46 31.34 -0.23
CA ASP A 221 5.51 31.79 0.71
C ASP A 221 5.31 31.64 2.24
N GLY A 222 4.11 31.29 2.71
CA GLY A 222 3.76 31.13 4.12
C GLY A 222 3.56 29.66 4.46
N ALA A 223 4.61 29.01 4.94
CA ALA A 223 4.65 27.60 5.30
C ALA A 223 3.57 27.18 6.31
N TYR A 224 2.41 26.76 5.82
CA TYR A 224 1.52 25.88 6.58
C TYR A 224 1.87 24.43 6.26
N TYR A 225 2.57 23.83 7.20
CA TYR A 225 3.04 22.44 7.24
C TYR A 225 1.87 21.44 7.39
N ALA A 226 0.95 21.41 6.42
CA ALA A 226 0.14 20.23 6.21
C ALA A 226 1.02 19.24 5.43
N GLY A 227 1.41 18.13 6.07
CA GLY A 227 2.24 17.09 5.45
C GLY A 227 1.75 16.81 4.03
N GLY A 228 2.55 17.24 3.04
CA GLY A 228 2.11 17.39 1.67
C GLY A 228 1.64 16.05 1.12
N PHE A 229 0.35 15.93 0.87
CA PHE A 229 -0.20 14.75 0.23
C PHE A 229 0.14 14.77 -1.26
N ASP A 230 1.09 13.95 -1.70
CA ASP A 230 1.40 13.75 -3.11
C ASP A 230 0.57 12.60 -3.70
N PHE A 231 -0.53 12.94 -4.36
CA PHE A 231 -1.36 11.98 -5.10
C PHE A 231 -0.99 11.87 -6.59
N SER A 232 0.12 12.45 -7.05
CA SER A 232 0.44 12.55 -8.49
C SER A 232 0.82 11.20 -9.11
N GLY A 233 1.33 10.27 -8.29
CA GLY A 233 1.60 8.88 -8.69
C GLY A 233 0.46 7.92 -8.39
N CYS A 234 -0.66 8.41 -7.88
CA CYS A 234 -1.78 7.61 -7.41
C CYS A 234 -2.81 7.40 -8.53
N ASP A 235 -2.45 6.69 -9.60
CA ASP A 235 -3.44 6.22 -10.57
C ASP A 235 -4.18 5.02 -9.96
N PHE A 236 -5.00 5.27 -8.93
CA PHE A 236 -5.85 4.26 -8.27
C PHE A 236 -7.09 3.93 -9.10
N THR A 237 -7.02 4.12 -10.42
CA THR A 237 -8.07 3.63 -11.31
C THR A 237 -8.29 2.14 -11.05
N ALA A 238 -9.55 1.74 -11.15
CA ALA A 238 -10.15 0.56 -10.50
C ALA A 238 -9.57 -0.82 -10.87
N GLY A 239 -8.37 -0.90 -11.47
CA GLY A 239 -7.59 -2.10 -11.76
C GLY A 239 -6.47 -2.39 -10.76
N ASP A 240 -5.57 -1.44 -10.45
CA ASP A 240 -4.26 -1.76 -9.86
C ASP A 240 -4.25 -2.13 -8.36
N PHE A 241 -5.33 -1.80 -7.65
CA PHE A 241 -5.63 -2.30 -6.30
C PHE A 241 -7.10 -2.70 -6.18
N ALA A 242 -7.70 -3.14 -7.29
CA ALA A 242 -9.09 -3.54 -7.31
C ALA A 242 -9.35 -4.63 -6.26
N ALA A 243 -10.61 -4.73 -5.80
CA ALA A 243 -11.03 -5.77 -4.88
C ALA A 243 -10.71 -7.20 -5.39
N GLY A 244 -10.42 -7.39 -6.69
CA GLY A 244 -9.98 -8.64 -7.31
C GLY A 244 -8.56 -9.09 -6.96
N ASP A 245 -7.56 -8.20 -6.91
CA ASP A 245 -6.14 -8.61 -6.92
C ASP A 245 -5.65 -9.30 -5.64
N PHE A 246 -6.30 -9.07 -4.50
CA PHE A 246 -6.04 -9.86 -3.30
C PHE A 246 -7.11 -10.92 -3.01
N ALA A 247 -8.16 -11.02 -3.84
CA ALA A 247 -9.26 -11.98 -3.62
C ALA A 247 -8.94 -13.40 -4.12
N GLY A 248 -7.99 -13.59 -5.04
CA GLY A 248 -7.68 -14.94 -5.50
C GLY A 248 -6.51 -14.98 -6.46
N GLY A 249 -5.68 -16.01 -6.34
CA GLY A 249 -4.71 -16.37 -7.38
C GLY A 249 -5.47 -16.74 -8.65
N GLY A 250 -5.66 -15.77 -9.52
CA GLY A 250 -6.11 -15.96 -10.89
C GLY A 250 -4.99 -15.51 -11.82
N ALA A 251 -4.53 -16.43 -12.67
CA ALA A 251 -3.60 -16.13 -13.74
C ALA A 251 -4.09 -14.92 -14.57
N GLY A 252 -3.16 -14.06 -14.99
CA GLY A 252 -3.42 -12.71 -15.45
C GLY A 252 -4.52 -12.56 -16.50
N SER A 253 -5.49 -11.70 -16.19
CA SER A 253 -6.33 -11.05 -17.20
C SER A 253 -5.56 -9.87 -17.79
N THR A 254 -4.66 -10.15 -18.74
CA THR A 254 -4.24 -9.13 -19.69
C THR A 254 -5.47 -8.78 -20.52
N HIS A 255 -6.03 -7.58 -20.35
CA HIS A 255 -6.95 -7.01 -21.33
C HIS A 255 -6.10 -6.49 -22.50
N PRO A 256 -6.11 -7.14 -23.69
CA PRO A 256 -5.59 -6.49 -24.87
C PRO A 256 -6.53 -5.34 -25.22
N SER A 257 -6.03 -4.11 -25.13
CA SER A 257 -6.72 -2.95 -25.68
C SER A 257 -6.76 -3.12 -27.21
N ALA A 258 -7.90 -3.57 -27.72
CA ALA A 258 -8.09 -3.86 -29.14
C ALA A 258 -8.24 -2.53 -29.89
N ARG A 259 -7.15 -2.08 -30.52
CA ARG A 259 -7.19 -1.00 -31.50
C ARG A 259 -7.77 -1.58 -32.79
N SER A 260 -9.01 -1.22 -33.12
CA SER A 260 -9.71 -1.61 -34.34
C SER A 260 -9.01 -1.02 -35.57
N THR A 261 -8.41 -1.85 -36.41
CA THR A 261 -8.05 -1.51 -37.79
C THR A 261 -9.12 -2.04 -38.75
N PRO A 262 -9.60 -1.24 -39.73
CA PRO A 262 -10.54 -1.71 -40.73
C PRO A 262 -9.84 -2.56 -41.80
N GLY A 263 -10.61 -3.47 -42.37
CA GLY A 263 -10.14 -4.67 -43.03
C GLY A 263 -9.39 -4.50 -44.34
N LEU A 264 -8.57 -5.51 -44.62
CA LEU A 264 -8.01 -5.82 -45.92
C LEU A 264 -7.95 -7.34 -46.05
N THR A 265 -8.82 -7.85 -46.92
CA THR A 265 -8.90 -9.24 -47.38
C THR A 265 -7.62 -9.63 -48.12
N ARG A 266 -6.99 -10.74 -47.72
CA ARG A 266 -5.97 -11.42 -48.53
C ARG A 266 -6.10 -12.95 -48.47
N PRO A 267 -5.82 -13.66 -49.59
CA PRO A 267 -6.12 -15.07 -49.82
C PRO A 267 -5.08 -16.03 -49.20
N PRO A 268 -5.35 -17.35 -49.15
CA PRO A 268 -4.50 -18.30 -48.43
C PRO A 268 -3.26 -18.69 -49.24
N PRO A 269 -2.09 -18.88 -48.61
CA PRO A 269 -0.99 -19.58 -49.24
C PRO A 269 -0.97 -21.07 -48.89
N THR A 270 -0.60 -21.80 -49.93
CA THR A 270 -0.36 -23.23 -50.08
C THR A 270 0.72 -23.81 -49.18
N ARG A 271 0.54 -25.11 -48.93
CA ARG A 271 1.34 -26.09 -48.21
C ARG A 271 2.64 -26.45 -48.95
N ALA A 272 3.79 -26.42 -48.26
CA ALA A 272 5.03 -27.15 -48.56
C ALA A 272 5.85 -27.21 -47.24
N ALA A 273 6.01 -28.36 -46.59
CA ALA A 273 7.02 -29.41 -46.81
C ALA A 273 8.44 -29.05 -46.32
N ASP A 274 8.90 -29.91 -45.39
CA ASP A 274 10.28 -30.27 -45.01
C ASP A 274 11.27 -29.24 -44.44
N GLY A 275 12.00 -29.67 -43.39
CA GLY A 275 13.15 -28.91 -42.91
C GLY A 275 13.71 -29.27 -41.52
N ASN A 276 14.08 -30.53 -41.34
CA ASN A 276 15.00 -31.06 -40.31
C ASN A 276 16.05 -30.06 -39.79
N GLN A 277 16.01 -29.66 -38.50
CA GLN A 277 17.17 -29.12 -37.79
C GLN A 277 17.28 -29.66 -36.36
N ARG A 278 18.11 -30.70 -36.22
CA ARG A 278 18.71 -31.14 -34.96
C ARG A 278 19.68 -30.07 -34.46
N ARG A 279 19.34 -29.36 -33.37
CA ARG A 279 20.31 -28.55 -32.61
C ARG A 279 20.82 -29.33 -31.40
N ARG A 280 22.12 -29.65 -31.45
CA ARG A 280 22.89 -30.24 -30.35
C ARG A 280 23.03 -29.21 -29.23
N PHE A 281 22.49 -29.52 -28.05
CA PHE A 281 22.79 -28.78 -26.82
C PHE A 281 24.18 -29.15 -26.33
N ARG A 282 25.07 -28.17 -26.26
CA ARG A 282 26.42 -28.29 -25.70
C ARG A 282 26.35 -27.77 -24.26
N VAL A 283 26.35 -28.68 -23.29
CA VAL A 283 26.43 -28.35 -21.86
C VAL A 283 27.85 -27.89 -21.55
N ARG A 284 28.03 -26.60 -21.24
CA ARG A 284 29.27 -26.07 -20.65
C ARG A 284 29.15 -26.18 -19.13
N SER A 285 30.00 -27.02 -18.54
CA SER A 285 30.24 -27.11 -17.10
C SER A 285 30.85 -25.80 -16.58
N MET A 286 30.30 -25.27 -15.49
CA MET A 286 30.89 -24.18 -14.72
C MET A 286 31.88 -24.72 -13.66
N PRO A 287 33.00 -24.02 -13.39
CA PRO A 287 33.94 -24.41 -12.35
C PRO A 287 33.46 -24.01 -10.95
N ALA A 288 33.69 -24.91 -10.00
CA ALA A 288 33.39 -24.74 -8.58
C ALA A 288 34.28 -23.66 -7.94
N ALA A 289 33.65 -22.67 -7.29
CA ALA A 289 34.34 -21.70 -6.45
C ALA A 289 34.75 -22.34 -5.12
N ARG A 290 36.07 -22.38 -4.86
CA ARG A 290 36.66 -22.77 -3.58
C ARG A 290 36.49 -21.64 -2.55
N CYS A 291 35.66 -21.86 -1.52
CA CYS A 291 35.67 -21.02 -0.32
C CYS A 291 36.88 -21.38 0.55
N ARG A 292 37.83 -20.44 0.69
CA ARG A 292 38.91 -20.49 1.70
C ARG A 292 38.33 -20.15 3.07
N HIS A 293 38.48 -21.06 4.03
CA HIS A 293 38.28 -20.79 5.45
C HIS A 293 39.41 -19.89 5.97
N GLY A 294 39.07 -18.68 6.38
CA GLY A 294 39.93 -17.83 7.21
C GLY A 294 39.70 -18.16 8.68
N ARG A 295 40.69 -18.79 9.31
CA ARG A 295 40.81 -18.94 10.76
C ARG A 295 41.12 -17.57 11.37
N ASN A 296 40.27 -17.06 12.26
CA ASN A 296 40.67 -15.99 13.17
C ASN A 296 41.17 -16.60 14.48
N ALA A 297 42.43 -16.29 14.78
CA ALA A 297 43.11 -16.65 16.00
C ALA A 297 42.63 -15.78 17.16
N LEU A 298 42.33 -16.44 18.28
CA LEU A 298 42.33 -15.83 19.60
C LEU A 298 43.72 -15.26 19.89
N LEU A 299 43.80 -14.01 20.35
CA LEU A 299 44.87 -13.57 21.24
C LEU A 299 44.28 -12.73 22.36
N ARG A 300 44.53 -13.25 23.56
CA ARG A 300 44.36 -12.67 24.89
C ARG A 300 45.44 -11.60 25.15
N ALA A 301 45.14 -10.80 26.16
CA ALA A 301 46.04 -10.16 27.13
C ALA A 301 46.41 -8.69 26.88
N GLY A 302 46.23 -7.92 27.96
CA GLY A 302 46.37 -6.49 28.14
C GLY A 302 45.53 -6.12 29.35
#